data_AF-W0V2D0-F1
#
_entry.id   AF-W0V2D0-F1
#
_cell.length_a   1.000
_cell.length_b   1.000
_cell.length_c   1.000
_cell.angle_alpha   90.00
_cell.angle_beta   90.00
_cell.angle_gamma   90.00
#
_symmetry.space_group_name_H-M   'P 1'
#
loop_
_entity.id
_entity.type
_entity.pdbx_description
1 polymer ?
#
loop_
_entity_poly.entity_id
_entity_poly.type
_entity_poly.pdbx_seq_one_letter_code
_entity_poly.pdbx_strand_id
1 'polypeptide(L)'
;MLLNASGKALPLLKNAALVAACVLLASCSTLIGPRQVDVPLARMQQGLDKRFPLHKRMLSILDVQLTHPQLSVLPERERVAISLDASVAPPFIRQSWSGSLALSGHLVIDTQRNAVLLSDATLDKVLIDGLDASQQKQFAKVANLVTEQLMRDTPIYSFKPEDLRYAGVQFVPTQINTTANGIVVTFEPVK
;
A
#
# COMPACT_ATOMS: atom_id res chain seq x y z
N MET A 1 8.44 73.60 55.58
CA MET A 1 7.65 73.71 54.33
C MET A 1 7.95 72.44 53.54
N LEU A 2 7.10 71.41 53.66
CA LEU A 2 6.25 70.85 52.59
C LEU A 2 7.11 70.28 51.43
N LEU A 3 7.00 69.04 50.93
CA LEU A 3 5.97 68.02 51.01
C LEU A 3 6.56 66.66 50.51
N ASN A 4 6.21 65.59 51.22
CA ASN A 4 5.95 64.20 50.81
C ASN A 4 5.79 63.90 49.29
N ALA A 5 6.35 62.78 48.81
CA ALA A 5 5.62 61.81 47.98
C ALA A 5 6.33 60.44 47.89
N SER A 6 5.72 59.47 48.57
CA SER A 6 5.97 58.02 48.51
C SER A 6 5.44 57.41 47.20
N GLY A 7 6.21 56.53 46.55
CA GLY A 7 5.80 55.77 45.36
C GLY A 7 6.26 54.32 45.46
N LYS A 8 5.32 53.43 45.78
CA LYS A 8 5.51 52.03 46.19
C LYS A 8 6.09 51.13 45.09
N ALA A 9 7.04 50.29 45.47
CA ALA A 9 7.54 49.19 44.67
C ALA A 9 6.51 48.06 44.50
N LEU A 10 6.23 47.73 43.24
CA LEU A 10 6.14 46.37 42.67
C LEU A 10 5.33 45.29 43.44
N PRO A 11 4.03 45.09 43.13
CA PRO A 11 3.36 43.82 43.39
C PRO A 11 2.78 43.16 42.12
N LEU A 12 3.05 43.68 40.92
CA LEU A 12 2.47 43.16 39.67
C LEU A 12 3.29 42.02 39.01
N LEU A 13 4.56 41.84 39.38
CA LEU A 13 5.44 40.84 38.76
C LEU A 13 5.31 39.43 39.33
N LYS A 14 4.71 39.25 40.53
CA LYS A 14 4.58 37.92 41.16
C LYS A 14 3.45 37.07 40.55
N ASN A 15 2.43 37.68 39.95
CA ASN A 15 1.28 36.95 39.40
C ASN A 15 1.49 36.50 37.95
N ALA A 16 2.48 37.06 37.24
CA ALA A 16 2.80 36.68 35.87
C ALA A 16 3.47 35.30 35.78
N ALA A 17 4.22 34.91 36.81
CA ALA A 17 4.93 33.62 36.84
C ALA A 17 3.99 32.41 36.96
N LEU A 18 2.83 32.56 37.61
CA LEU A 18 1.89 31.46 37.81
C LEU A 18 1.04 31.17 36.56
N VAL A 19 0.76 32.19 35.75
CA VAL A 19 0.03 32.01 34.47
C VAL A 19 0.95 31.43 33.38
N ALA A 20 2.24 31.77 33.40
CA ALA A 20 3.22 31.24 32.44
C ALA A 20 3.50 29.74 32.63
N ALA A 21 3.39 29.22 33.86
CA ALA A 21 3.62 27.80 34.14
C ALA A 21 2.50 26.88 33.59
N CYS A 22 1.25 27.35 33.55
CA CYS A 22 0.12 26.54 33.04
C CYS A 22 0.08 26.45 31.50
N VAL A 23 0.71 27.38 30.78
CA VAL A 23 0.73 27.36 29.29
C VAL A 23 1.74 26.33 28.74
N LEU A 24 2.78 25.98 29.51
CA LEU A 24 3.81 25.03 29.07
C LEU A 24 3.39 23.55 29.17
N LEU A 25 2.32 23.22 29.90
CA LEU A 25 1.81 21.84 30.00
C LEU A 25 0.68 21.51 29.02
N ALA A 26 0.14 22.50 28.30
CA ALA A 26 -0.92 22.28 27.32
C ALA A 26 -0.41 21.83 25.93
N SER A 27 0.91 21.72 25.74
CA SER A 27 1.51 21.48 24.42
C SER A 27 1.66 20.01 24.03
N CYS A 28 1.24 19.05 24.86
CA CYS A 28 1.43 17.61 24.57
C CYS A 28 0.19 16.89 24.04
N SER A 29 -0.98 17.53 23.94
CA SER A 29 -2.21 16.86 23.47
C SER A 29 -2.51 17.04 21.97
N THR A 30 -1.65 17.71 21.21
CA THR A 30 -1.79 17.89 19.74
C THR A 30 -0.77 17.07 18.93
N LEU A 31 0.11 16.30 19.57
CA LEU A 31 1.32 15.80 18.91
C LEU A 31 1.12 14.55 18.05
N ILE A 32 0.01 13.82 18.21
CA ILE A 32 -0.22 12.56 17.50
C ILE A 32 -1.32 12.76 16.46
N GLY A 33 -0.92 13.32 15.32
CA GLY A 33 -1.77 13.57 14.15
C GLY A 33 -1.54 12.58 13.00
N PRO A 34 -2.19 12.80 11.85
CA PRO A 34 -1.96 12.00 10.65
C PRO A 34 -0.48 12.00 10.26
N ARG A 35 0.01 10.86 9.80
CA ARG A 35 1.40 10.68 9.34
C ARG A 35 1.41 10.15 7.92
N GLN A 36 2.33 10.65 7.11
CA GLN A 36 2.59 10.10 5.79
C GLN A 36 3.87 9.27 5.83
N VAL A 37 3.83 8.11 5.17
CA VAL A 37 4.98 7.21 5.06
C VAL A 37 5.19 6.88 3.59
N ASP A 38 6.39 7.18 3.11
CA ASP A 38 6.86 6.74 1.80
C ASP A 38 7.20 5.24 1.83
N VAL A 39 6.59 4.49 0.93
CA VAL A 39 6.93 3.09 0.68
C VAL A 39 7.56 3.02 -0.72
N PRO A 40 8.90 2.85 -0.81
CA PRO A 40 9.58 2.82 -2.10
C PRO A 40 9.21 1.55 -2.87
N LEU A 41 9.24 1.63 -4.20
CA LEU A 41 8.92 0.53 -5.11
C LEU A 41 9.69 -0.75 -4.77
N ALA A 42 10.97 -0.64 -4.42
CA ALA A 42 11.80 -1.79 -4.03
C ALA A 42 11.25 -2.53 -2.79
N ARG A 43 10.69 -1.80 -1.81
CA ARG A 43 10.06 -2.41 -0.63
C ARG A 43 8.75 -3.11 -0.98
N MET A 44 7.97 -2.53 -1.90
CA MET A 44 6.75 -3.17 -2.42
C MET A 44 7.10 -4.44 -3.19
N GLN A 45 8.10 -4.39 -4.09
CA GLN A 45 8.62 -5.54 -4.82
C GLN A 45 9.06 -6.66 -3.87
N GLN A 46 9.85 -6.34 -2.84
CA GLN A 46 10.25 -7.33 -1.82
C GLN A 46 9.06 -7.93 -1.06
N GLY A 47 7.99 -7.16 -0.84
CA GLY A 47 6.76 -7.66 -0.24
C GLY A 47 6.05 -8.64 -1.16
N LEU A 48 5.98 -8.31 -2.45
CA LEU A 48 5.38 -9.13 -3.50
C LEU A 48 6.17 -10.43 -3.72
N ASP A 49 7.49 -10.36 -3.83
CA ASP A 49 8.39 -11.50 -4.06
C ASP A 49 8.20 -12.62 -3.03
N LYS A 50 7.94 -12.25 -1.76
CA LYS A 50 7.70 -13.22 -0.67
C LYS A 50 6.44 -14.06 -0.86
N ARG A 51 5.56 -13.69 -1.78
CA ARG A 51 4.35 -14.43 -2.11
C ARG A 51 4.55 -15.40 -3.27
N PHE A 52 5.67 -15.30 -3.98
CA PHE A 52 5.97 -16.12 -5.15
C PHE A 52 6.94 -17.25 -4.79
N PRO A 53 6.85 -18.40 -5.48
CA PRO A 53 5.92 -18.72 -6.56
C PRO A 53 4.46 -18.87 -6.08
N LEU A 54 3.52 -18.35 -6.85
CA LEU A 54 2.09 -18.51 -6.57
C LEU A 54 1.56 -19.73 -7.32
N HIS A 55 1.04 -20.70 -6.59
CA HIS A 55 0.37 -21.88 -7.14
C HIS A 55 -1.13 -21.76 -6.91
N LYS A 56 -1.92 -21.84 -7.98
CA LYS A 56 -3.37 -21.70 -7.94
C LYS A 56 -4.01 -22.79 -8.79
N ARG A 57 -4.92 -23.53 -8.18
CA ARG A 57 -5.77 -24.48 -8.90
C ARG A 57 -7.06 -23.78 -9.31
N MET A 58 -7.24 -23.58 -10.60
CA MET A 58 -8.41 -22.93 -11.19
C MET A 58 -9.36 -23.97 -11.77
N LEU A 59 -10.67 -23.71 -11.70
CA LEU A 59 -11.71 -24.60 -12.24
C LEU A 59 -11.59 -26.05 -11.74
N SER A 60 -11.08 -26.24 -10.53
CA SER A 60 -10.83 -27.54 -9.88
C SER A 60 -9.81 -28.48 -10.54
N ILE A 61 -9.29 -28.15 -11.73
CA ILE A 61 -8.39 -29.03 -12.48
C ILE A 61 -7.16 -28.32 -13.05
N LEU A 62 -7.22 -27.02 -13.33
CA LEU A 62 -6.16 -26.31 -14.03
C LEU A 62 -5.12 -25.79 -13.04
N ASP A 63 -3.92 -26.35 -13.05
CA ASP A 63 -2.83 -25.86 -12.21
C ASP A 63 -2.13 -24.70 -12.92
N VAL A 64 -2.19 -23.53 -12.28
CA VAL A 64 -1.55 -22.28 -12.72
C VAL A 64 -0.42 -21.96 -11.74
N GLN A 65 0.78 -21.75 -12.27
CA GLN A 65 1.92 -21.29 -11.51
C GLN A 65 2.37 -19.93 -12.04
N LEU A 66 2.58 -18.97 -11.14
CA LEU A 66 3.10 -17.65 -11.46
C LEU A 66 4.45 -17.44 -10.78
N THR A 67 5.39 -16.85 -11.50
CA THR A 67 6.78 -16.65 -11.09
C THR A 67 7.32 -15.29 -11.52
N HIS A 68 8.46 -14.90 -10.95
CA HIS A 68 9.21 -13.68 -11.30
C HIS A 68 8.33 -12.42 -11.41
N PRO A 69 7.59 -12.04 -10.34
CA PRO A 69 6.80 -10.83 -10.38
C PRO A 69 7.73 -9.61 -10.52
N GLN A 70 7.36 -8.66 -11.36
CA GLN A 70 8.03 -7.37 -11.50
C GLN A 70 6.98 -6.28 -11.41
N LEU A 71 7.11 -5.44 -10.39
CA LEU A 71 6.22 -4.35 -10.06
C LEU A 71 6.79 -3.05 -10.61
N SER A 72 5.92 -2.22 -11.17
CA SER A 72 6.21 -0.85 -11.56
C SER A 72 5.06 0.08 -11.19
N VAL A 73 5.35 1.37 -11.07
CA VAL A 73 4.36 2.43 -10.80
C VAL A 73 4.01 3.15 -12.09
N LEU A 74 2.72 3.50 -12.22
CA LEU A 74 2.16 4.28 -13.33
C LEU A 74 1.47 5.53 -12.74
N PRO A 75 2.24 6.52 -12.24
CA PRO A 75 1.71 7.63 -11.46
C PRO A 75 0.73 8.51 -12.26
N GLU A 76 0.92 8.66 -13.56
CA GLU A 76 0.05 9.47 -14.45
C GLU A 76 -1.37 8.90 -14.55
N ARG A 77 -1.54 7.63 -14.19
CA ARG A 77 -2.84 6.93 -14.20
C ARG A 77 -3.28 6.51 -12.80
N GLU A 78 -2.51 6.88 -11.76
CA GLU A 78 -2.71 6.42 -10.38
C GLU A 78 -2.84 4.89 -10.28
N ARG A 79 -1.98 4.18 -11.03
CA ARG A 79 -1.98 2.71 -11.13
C ARG A 79 -0.61 2.15 -10.80
N VAL A 80 -0.58 0.84 -10.58
CA VAL A 80 0.63 0.03 -10.67
C VAL A 80 0.49 -0.97 -11.79
N ALA A 81 1.62 -1.42 -12.34
CA ALA A 81 1.67 -2.55 -13.26
C ALA A 81 2.50 -3.68 -12.67
N ILE A 82 2.10 -4.91 -12.99
CA ILE A 82 2.77 -6.13 -12.58
C ILE A 82 2.96 -6.96 -13.84
N SER A 83 4.20 -7.29 -14.16
CA SER A 83 4.52 -8.33 -15.14
C SER A 83 5.04 -9.57 -14.44
N LEU A 84 4.68 -10.74 -14.94
CA LEU A 84 5.04 -12.02 -14.35
C LEU A 84 5.10 -13.10 -15.41
N ASP A 85 5.83 -14.17 -15.09
CA ASP A 85 5.81 -15.39 -15.88
C ASP A 85 4.68 -16.29 -15.39
N ALA A 86 4.01 -16.96 -16.33
CA ALA A 86 2.93 -17.88 -16.04
C ALA A 86 3.20 -19.23 -16.71
N SER A 87 2.89 -20.31 -16.01
CA SER A 87 2.77 -21.62 -16.61
C SER A 87 1.46 -22.28 -16.20
N VAL A 88 0.90 -23.03 -17.14
CA VAL A 88 -0.40 -23.68 -17.03
C VAL A 88 -0.25 -25.12 -17.46
N ALA A 89 -0.59 -26.05 -16.56
CA ALA A 89 -0.52 -27.48 -16.81
C ALA A 89 -1.87 -28.14 -16.47
N PRO A 90 -2.57 -28.75 -17.44
CA PRO A 90 -3.69 -29.62 -17.16
C PRO A 90 -3.23 -30.92 -16.48
N PRO A 91 -4.03 -31.52 -15.59
CA PRO A 91 -3.57 -32.59 -14.72
C PRO A 91 -3.42 -33.94 -15.43
N PHE A 92 -4.07 -34.10 -16.59
CA PHE A 92 -4.10 -35.36 -17.35
C PHE A 92 -3.47 -35.26 -18.74
N ILE A 93 -2.95 -34.08 -19.12
CA ILE A 93 -2.38 -33.83 -20.45
C ILE A 93 -0.89 -33.50 -20.25
N ARG A 94 -0.01 -34.08 -21.07
CA ARG A 94 1.44 -33.80 -21.04
C ARG A 94 1.82 -32.43 -21.62
N GLN A 95 0.83 -31.66 -22.08
CA GLN A 95 1.03 -30.36 -22.68
C GLN A 95 0.92 -29.29 -21.59
N SER A 96 1.97 -28.50 -21.42
CA SER A 96 1.96 -27.29 -20.61
C SER A 96 2.14 -26.07 -21.49
N TRP A 97 1.52 -24.96 -21.11
CA TRP A 97 1.75 -23.67 -21.74
C TRP A 97 2.52 -22.77 -20.79
N SER A 98 3.56 -22.12 -21.29
CA SER A 98 4.33 -21.10 -20.58
C SER A 98 4.23 -19.77 -21.31
N GLY A 99 4.45 -18.69 -20.58
CA GLY A 99 4.50 -17.37 -21.17
C GLY A 99 4.58 -16.26 -20.13
N SER A 100 4.28 -15.05 -20.57
CA SER A 100 4.29 -13.85 -19.73
C SER A 100 2.93 -13.15 -19.72
N LEU A 101 2.60 -12.57 -18.58
CA LEU A 101 1.41 -11.78 -18.35
C LEU A 101 1.83 -10.40 -17.87
N ALA A 102 1.13 -9.36 -18.31
CA ALA A 102 1.24 -8.03 -17.74
C ALA A 102 -0.16 -7.52 -17.41
N LEU A 103 -0.32 -6.98 -16.20
CA LEU A 103 -1.57 -6.42 -15.71
C LEU A 103 -1.31 -5.10 -15.02
N SER A 104 -2.33 -4.25 -14.96
CA SER A 104 -2.29 -3.01 -14.17
C SER A 104 -3.56 -2.84 -13.37
N GLY A 105 -3.52 -2.02 -12.31
CA GLY A 105 -4.65 -1.81 -11.42
C GLY A 105 -4.45 -0.61 -10.50
N HIS A 106 -5.52 -0.19 -9.84
CA HIS A 106 -5.45 0.80 -8.76
C HIS A 106 -5.05 0.12 -7.46
N LEU A 107 -4.45 0.90 -6.56
CA LEU A 107 -4.12 0.41 -5.23
C LEU A 107 -5.22 0.81 -4.25
N VAL A 108 -5.71 -0.18 -3.49
CA VAL A 108 -6.72 0.05 -2.46
C VAL A 108 -6.25 -0.51 -1.12
N ILE A 109 -6.63 0.16 -0.04
CA ILE A 109 -6.33 -0.29 1.32
C ILE A 109 -7.40 -1.28 1.77
N ASP A 110 -6.96 -2.47 2.20
CA ASP A 110 -7.75 -3.42 2.95
C ASP A 110 -7.38 -3.31 4.43
N THR A 111 -8.24 -2.63 5.19
CA THR A 111 -8.05 -2.42 6.63
C THR A 111 -8.25 -3.70 7.45
N GLN A 112 -9.01 -4.68 6.94
CA GLN A 112 -9.22 -5.96 7.63
C GLN A 112 -7.95 -6.81 7.57
N ARG A 113 -7.31 -6.85 6.39
CA ARG A 113 -6.05 -7.60 6.18
C ARG A 113 -4.81 -6.77 6.50
N ASN A 114 -4.96 -5.49 6.84
CA ASN A 114 -3.86 -4.51 6.95
C ASN A 114 -2.91 -4.62 5.75
N ALA A 115 -3.48 -4.51 4.55
CA ALA A 115 -2.75 -4.72 3.30
C ALA A 115 -3.17 -3.71 2.23
N VAL A 116 -2.32 -3.58 1.22
CA VAL A 116 -2.64 -2.93 -0.03
C VAL A 116 -2.93 -4.01 -1.06
N LEU A 117 -4.11 -3.93 -1.67
CA LEU A 117 -4.57 -4.82 -2.73
C LEU A 117 -4.61 -4.08 -4.07
N LEU A 118 -4.73 -4.87 -5.14
CA LEU A 118 -5.00 -4.36 -6.47
C LEU A 118 -6.52 -4.36 -6.72
N SER A 119 -7.09 -3.22 -7.09
CA SER A 119 -8.47 -3.10 -7.59
C SER A 119 -8.48 -2.74 -9.08
N ASP A 120 -9.63 -2.99 -9.73
CA ASP A 120 -9.85 -2.64 -11.14
C ASP A 120 -8.71 -3.12 -12.05
N ALA A 121 -8.27 -4.35 -11.78
CA ALA A 121 -7.16 -4.97 -12.46
C ALA A 121 -7.54 -5.26 -13.92
N THR A 122 -6.71 -4.79 -14.85
CA THR A 122 -6.83 -5.03 -16.28
C THR A 122 -5.65 -5.86 -16.74
N LEU A 123 -5.90 -6.86 -17.58
CA LEU A 123 -4.83 -7.59 -18.24
C LEU A 123 -4.39 -6.80 -19.47
N ASP A 124 -3.19 -6.23 -19.40
CA ASP A 124 -2.66 -5.35 -20.43
C ASP A 124 -1.99 -6.15 -21.55
N LYS A 125 -1.40 -7.30 -21.22
CA LYS A 125 -0.72 -8.18 -22.17
C LYS A 125 -0.72 -9.64 -21.73
N VAL A 126 -0.85 -10.52 -22.72
CA VAL A 126 -0.63 -11.96 -22.58
C VAL A 126 0.18 -12.43 -23.77
N LEU A 127 1.26 -13.16 -23.51
CA LEU A 127 2.06 -13.83 -24.52
C LEU A 127 2.33 -15.25 -24.07
N ILE A 128 1.84 -16.21 -24.83
CA ILE A 128 2.10 -17.63 -24.62
C ILE A 128 3.09 -18.14 -25.67
N ASP A 129 4.08 -18.90 -25.23
CA ASP A 129 5.12 -19.41 -26.11
C ASP A 129 4.53 -20.39 -27.14
N GLY A 130 4.97 -20.26 -28.41
CA GLY A 130 4.58 -21.18 -29.48
C GLY A 130 3.15 -21.04 -30.02
N LEU A 131 2.35 -20.08 -29.54
CA LEU A 131 1.01 -19.80 -30.06
C LEU A 131 1.02 -18.74 -31.18
N ASP A 132 0.23 -18.97 -32.22
CA ASP A 132 -0.03 -17.98 -33.27
C ASP A 132 -0.96 -16.84 -32.79
N ALA A 133 -1.11 -15.79 -33.59
CA ALA A 133 -1.90 -14.62 -33.21
C ALA A 133 -3.40 -14.91 -32.95
N SER A 134 -3.97 -15.93 -33.59
CA SER A 134 -5.37 -16.34 -33.36
C SER A 134 -5.50 -17.06 -32.02
N GLN A 135 -4.57 -17.97 -31.74
CA GLN A 135 -4.49 -18.73 -30.50
C GLN A 135 -4.20 -17.82 -29.30
N GLN A 136 -3.28 -16.85 -29.44
CA GLN A 136 -3.01 -15.82 -28.41
C GLN A 136 -4.28 -15.06 -28.02
N LYS A 137 -5.11 -14.65 -29.00
CA LYS A 137 -6.37 -13.94 -28.74
C LYS A 137 -7.39 -14.81 -28.00
N GLN A 138 -7.46 -16.11 -28.31
CA GLN A 138 -8.34 -17.03 -27.59
C GLN A 138 -7.87 -17.21 -26.15
N PHE A 139 -6.56 -17.38 -25.94
CA PHE A 139 -5.99 -17.53 -24.61
C PHE A 139 -6.18 -16.27 -23.76
N ALA A 140 -5.98 -15.08 -24.33
CA ALA A 140 -6.18 -13.80 -23.64
C ALA A 140 -7.62 -13.64 -23.10
N LYS A 141 -8.64 -14.11 -23.83
CA LYS A 141 -10.03 -14.09 -23.33
C LYS A 141 -10.22 -14.94 -22.09
N VAL A 142 -9.61 -16.13 -22.05
CA VAL A 142 -9.67 -17.03 -20.90
C VAL A 142 -8.86 -16.44 -19.74
N ALA A 143 -7.65 -15.93 -20.01
CA ALA A 143 -6.79 -15.31 -19.02
C ALA A 143 -7.47 -14.10 -18.34
N ASN A 144 -8.22 -13.28 -19.08
CA ASN A 144 -9.00 -12.17 -18.52
C ASN A 144 -9.97 -12.61 -17.43
N LEU A 145 -10.72 -13.70 -17.66
CA LEU A 145 -11.69 -14.22 -16.70
C LEU A 145 -11.02 -14.71 -15.40
N VAL A 146 -9.83 -15.31 -15.53
CA VAL A 146 -9.09 -15.87 -14.38
C VAL A 146 -8.35 -14.77 -13.60
N THR A 147 -7.81 -13.78 -14.29
CA THR A 147 -7.00 -12.71 -13.71
C THR A 147 -7.78 -11.93 -12.65
N GLU A 148 -9.05 -11.60 -12.92
CA GLU A 148 -9.88 -10.88 -11.95
C GLU A 148 -10.02 -11.65 -10.62
N GLN A 149 -10.21 -12.97 -10.68
CA GLN A 149 -10.37 -13.79 -9.48
C GLN A 149 -9.06 -13.89 -8.70
N LEU A 150 -7.93 -14.00 -9.39
CA LEU A 150 -6.62 -14.12 -8.77
C LEU A 150 -6.20 -12.83 -8.03
N MET A 151 -6.45 -11.68 -8.64
CA MET A 151 -5.98 -10.38 -8.12
C MET A 151 -6.75 -9.92 -6.89
N ARG A 152 -8.05 -10.23 -6.79
CA ARG A 152 -8.88 -9.88 -5.61
C ARG A 152 -8.34 -10.42 -4.29
N ASP A 153 -7.58 -11.52 -4.32
CA ASP A 153 -7.12 -12.22 -3.12
C ASP A 153 -5.61 -12.09 -2.83
N THR A 154 -4.86 -11.34 -3.63
CA THR A 154 -3.40 -11.27 -3.51
C THR A 154 -2.95 -9.89 -3.03
N PRO A 155 -2.44 -9.75 -1.79
CA PRO A 155 -1.89 -8.48 -1.31
C PRO A 155 -0.60 -8.13 -2.05
N ILE A 156 -0.51 -6.90 -2.55
CA ILE A 156 0.69 -6.33 -3.17
C ILE A 156 1.69 -5.91 -2.09
N TYR A 157 1.18 -5.36 -0.99
CA TYR A 157 1.97 -4.98 0.17
C TYR A 157 1.18 -5.28 1.44
N SER A 158 1.87 -5.68 2.51
CA SER A 158 1.24 -5.89 3.83
C SER A 158 1.91 -4.94 4.82
N PHE A 159 1.11 -4.18 5.56
CA PHE A 159 1.62 -3.31 6.61
C PHE A 159 2.14 -4.18 7.75
N LYS A 160 3.30 -3.83 8.28
CA LYS A 160 3.83 -4.52 9.44
C LYS A 160 3.19 -3.96 10.72
N PRO A 161 3.10 -4.75 11.80
CA PRO A 161 2.57 -4.25 13.08
C PRO A 161 3.27 -2.98 13.57
N GLU A 162 4.58 -2.85 13.34
CA GLU A 162 5.37 -1.66 13.66
C GLU A 162 5.02 -0.43 12.81
N ASP A 163 4.50 -0.60 11.60
CA ASP A 163 4.02 0.52 10.78
C ASP A 163 2.71 1.09 11.36
N LEU A 164 1.92 0.23 11.98
CA LEU A 164 0.61 0.54 12.56
C LEU A 164 0.66 1.00 14.01
N ARG A 165 1.83 0.99 14.66
CA ARG A 165 1.99 1.43 16.05
C ARG A 165 3.15 2.38 16.17
N TYR A 166 2.89 3.57 16.68
CA TYR A 166 3.91 4.59 16.90
C TYR A 166 3.67 5.32 18.20
N ALA A 167 4.73 5.48 19.02
CA ALA A 167 4.67 6.15 20.32
C ALA A 167 3.52 5.65 21.23
N GLY A 168 3.21 4.35 21.19
CA GLY A 168 2.13 3.75 21.97
C GLY A 168 0.72 3.94 21.39
N VAL A 169 0.57 4.69 20.30
CA VAL A 169 -0.71 4.91 19.62
C VAL A 169 -0.87 3.96 18.43
N GLN A 170 -2.07 3.43 18.29
CA GLN A 170 -2.49 2.62 17.15
C GLN A 170 -2.89 3.54 16.00
N PHE A 171 -2.38 3.22 14.82
CA PHE A 171 -2.69 3.90 13.57
C PHE A 171 -3.36 2.94 12.59
N VAL A 172 -4.13 3.51 11.67
CA VAL A 172 -4.73 2.82 10.54
C VAL A 172 -4.41 3.55 9.23
N PRO A 173 -4.10 2.84 8.15
CA PRO A 173 -3.92 3.45 6.84
C PRO A 173 -5.28 3.95 6.32
N THR A 174 -5.34 5.20 5.86
CA THR A 174 -6.57 5.85 5.39
C THR A 174 -6.51 6.29 3.93
N GLN A 175 -5.34 6.66 3.44
CA GLN A 175 -5.15 7.09 2.04
C GLN A 175 -3.88 6.48 1.46
N ILE A 176 -3.92 6.19 0.16
CA ILE A 176 -2.79 5.72 -0.63
C ILE A 176 -2.72 6.52 -1.94
N ASN A 177 -1.53 7.00 -2.28
CA ASN A 177 -1.28 7.70 -3.54
C ASN A 177 -0.03 7.12 -4.21
N THR A 178 -0.08 6.91 -5.51
CA THR A 178 1.08 6.48 -6.30
C THR A 178 2.02 7.66 -6.55
N THR A 179 3.32 7.42 -6.51
CA THR A 179 4.36 8.40 -6.86
C THR A 179 5.28 7.84 -7.94
N ALA A 180 6.20 8.67 -8.44
CA ALA A 180 7.20 8.23 -9.42
C ALA A 180 8.11 7.08 -8.91
N ASN A 181 8.26 6.93 -7.59
CA ASN A 181 9.22 6.00 -6.99
C ASN A 181 8.58 4.96 -6.06
N GLY A 182 7.25 4.88 -5.98
CA GLY A 182 6.54 3.99 -5.06
C GLY A 182 5.15 4.52 -4.71
N ILE A 183 4.82 4.50 -3.42
CA ILE A 183 3.57 5.03 -2.89
C ILE A 183 3.80 5.86 -1.64
N VAL A 184 2.86 6.76 -1.37
CA VAL A 184 2.71 7.43 -0.08
C VAL A 184 1.45 6.90 0.58
N VAL A 185 1.57 6.47 1.84
CA VAL A 185 0.44 6.02 2.64
C VAL A 185 0.23 6.99 3.80
N THR A 186 -0.98 7.52 3.91
CA THR A 186 -1.42 8.31 5.07
C THR A 186 -1.96 7.36 6.12
N PHE A 187 -1.50 7.51 7.35
CA PHE A 187 -2.03 6.81 8.52
C PHE A 187 -2.61 7.81 9.50
N GLU A 188 -3.75 7.46 10.07
CA GLU A 188 -4.44 8.26 11.09
C GLU A 188 -4.49 7.49 12.42
N PRO A 189 -4.40 8.19 13.56
CA PRO A 189 -4.58 7.56 14.85
C PRO A 189 -6.01 7.00 14.97
N VAL A 190 -6.12 5.80 15.55
CA VAL A 190 -7.43 5.23 15.90
C VAL A 190 -8.05 6.08 17.00
N LYS A 191 -9.32 6.48 16.81
CA LYS A 191 -10.10 7.25 17.78
C LYS A 191 -10.63 6.38 18.91
#